data_AF-A0A3N1Y344-F1
#
_entry.id   AF-A0A3N1Y344-F1
#
_cell.length_a   1.000
_cell.length_b   1.000
_cell.length_c   1.000
_cell.angle_alpha   90.00
_cell.angle_beta   90.00
_cell.angle_gamma   90.00
#
_symmetry.space_group_name_H-M   'P 1'
#
loop_
_entity.id
_entity.type
_entity.pdbx_description
1 polymer ?
#
loop_
_entity_poly.entity_id
_entity_poly.type
_entity_poly.pdbx_seq_one_letter_code
_entity_poly.pdbx_strand_id
1 'polypeptide(L)'
;MSAPRPDGTSEASAETGSLDRVKTFDDLFQELTEKARTRPEGSGTVAELDAGVHQIGKKIVEEAAEVWMAAEYEGDERTSEEISQLLYHLQVLMVAKGLSPADIWRHL
;
A
#
# COMPACT_ATOMS: atom_id res chain seq x y z
N MET A 1 -56.94 -23.93 -28.91
CA MET A 1 -56.97 -23.12 -27.68
C MET A 1 -55.53 -22.93 -27.23
N SER A 2 -55.15 -21.67 -27.03
CA SER A 2 -53.78 -21.20 -26.89
C SER A 2 -53.43 -20.96 -25.42
N ALA A 3 -52.12 -21.04 -25.13
CA ALA A 3 -51.35 -20.61 -23.96
C ALA A 3 -50.93 -21.71 -22.94
N PRO A 4 -49.78 -21.54 -22.22
CA PRO A 4 -48.86 -20.39 -22.21
C PRO A 4 -47.37 -20.72 -22.52
N ARG A 5 -46.61 -19.68 -22.84
CA ARG A 5 -45.14 -19.66 -22.87
C ARG A 5 -44.60 -19.63 -21.42
N PRO A 6 -43.45 -20.25 -21.11
CA PRO A 6 -42.75 -19.97 -19.86
C PRO A 6 -42.06 -18.61 -19.92
N ASP A 7 -42.30 -17.84 -18.86
CA ASP A 7 -41.70 -16.55 -18.51
C ASP A 7 -40.17 -16.60 -18.55
N GLY A 8 -39.59 -15.50 -19.01
CA GLY A 8 -38.19 -15.20 -18.76
C GLY A 8 -38.04 -14.57 -17.39
N THR A 9 -37.12 -15.07 -16.58
CA THR A 9 -36.43 -14.28 -15.54
C THR A 9 -35.16 -15.00 -15.10
N SER A 10 -34.06 -14.26 -15.11
CA SER A 10 -32.81 -14.45 -14.36
C SER A 10 -31.97 -15.67 -14.77
N GLU A 11 -30.71 -15.54 -15.16
CA GLU A 11 -29.67 -14.81 -14.45
C GLU A 11 -28.85 -13.98 -15.44
N ALA A 12 -28.96 -12.66 -15.34
CA ALA A 12 -27.86 -11.82 -15.73
C ALA A 12 -26.73 -12.13 -14.76
N SER A 13 -25.71 -12.86 -15.22
CA SER A 13 -24.42 -12.95 -14.55
C SER A 13 -23.93 -11.52 -14.36
N ALA A 14 -24.13 -10.99 -13.16
CA ALA A 14 -23.50 -9.78 -12.73
C ALA A 14 -22.00 -10.10 -12.61
N GLU A 15 -21.28 -9.92 -13.72
CA GLU A 15 -19.87 -9.56 -13.67
C GLU A 15 -19.79 -8.26 -12.86
N THR A 16 -19.73 -8.43 -11.55
CA THR A 16 -19.43 -7.36 -10.61
C THR A 16 -17.99 -7.00 -10.90
N GLY A 17 -17.82 -5.96 -11.72
CA GLY A 17 -16.51 -5.42 -12.05
C GLY A 17 -15.66 -5.29 -10.79
N SER A 18 -14.39 -5.65 -10.93
CA SER A 18 -13.36 -5.36 -9.94
C SER A 18 -13.40 -3.86 -9.65
N LEU A 19 -14.08 -3.47 -8.58
CA LEU A 19 -13.94 -2.16 -7.99
C LEU A 19 -12.50 -2.11 -7.50
N ASP A 20 -11.67 -1.29 -8.15
CA ASP A 20 -10.29 -1.02 -7.73
C ASP A 20 -10.28 -0.70 -6.24
N ARG A 21 -9.95 -1.71 -5.43
CA ARG A 21 -9.91 -1.57 -3.98
C ARG A 21 -8.78 -0.59 -3.67
N VAL A 22 -9.13 0.58 -3.16
CA VAL A 22 -8.16 1.54 -2.63
C VAL A 22 -7.33 0.84 -1.55
N LYS A 23 -6.01 0.86 -1.72
CA LYS A 23 -5.08 0.28 -0.77
C LYS A 23 -5.09 1.07 0.53
N THR A 24 -5.32 0.39 1.64
CA THR A 24 -5.26 1.02 2.97
C THR A 24 -3.85 0.98 3.55
N PHE A 25 -3.62 1.76 4.62
CA PHE A 25 -2.37 1.69 5.39
C PHE A 25 -2.11 0.26 5.89
N ASP A 26 -3.15 -0.43 6.37
CA ASP A 26 -3.06 -1.79 6.89
C ASP A 26 -2.81 -2.82 5.78
N ASP A 27 -3.43 -2.66 4.59
CA ASP A 27 -3.17 -3.52 3.44
C ASP A 27 -1.70 -3.45 3.01
N LEU A 28 -1.12 -2.24 2.98
CA LEU A 28 0.30 -2.07 2.70
C LEU A 28 1.16 -2.76 3.77
N PHE A 29 0.85 -2.55 5.05
CA PHE A 29 1.65 -3.08 6.13
C PHE A 29 1.64 -4.61 6.12
N GLN A 30 0.47 -5.20 5.85
CA GLN A 30 0.31 -6.65 5.68
C GLN A 30 1.15 -7.17 4.50
N GLU A 31 1.11 -6.49 3.34
CA GLU A 31 1.90 -6.87 2.17
C GLU A 31 3.41 -6.83 2.46
N LEU A 32 3.90 -5.77 3.11
CA LEU A 32 5.33 -5.64 3.45
C LEU A 32 5.77 -6.69 4.47
N THR A 33 4.94 -6.98 5.46
CA THR A 33 5.16 -8.06 6.43
C THR A 33 5.24 -9.42 5.73
N GLU A 34 4.36 -9.66 4.76
CA GLU A 34 4.37 -10.91 3.99
C GLU A 34 5.61 -11.02 3.09
N LYS A 35 6.05 -9.93 2.45
CA LYS A 35 7.32 -9.89 1.71
C LYS A 35 8.52 -10.17 2.62
N ALA A 36 8.53 -9.61 3.83
CA ALA A 36 9.59 -9.88 4.81
C ALA A 36 9.64 -11.37 5.21
N ARG A 37 8.46 -12.03 5.31
CA ARG A 37 8.33 -13.45 5.65
C ARG A 37 8.70 -14.39 4.50
N THR A 38 8.16 -14.13 3.31
CA THR A 38 8.29 -15.01 2.14
C THR A 38 9.54 -14.75 1.32
N ARG A 39 10.13 -13.57 1.48
CA ARG A 39 11.38 -13.12 0.84
C ARG A 39 11.41 -13.40 -0.67
N PRO A 40 10.42 -12.92 -1.45
CA PRO A 40 10.37 -13.17 -2.89
C PRO A 40 11.59 -12.58 -3.59
N GLU A 41 12.13 -13.33 -4.56
CA GLU A 41 13.30 -12.90 -5.33
C GLU A 41 13.02 -11.58 -6.07
N GLY A 42 14.01 -10.69 -6.09
CA GLY A 42 13.89 -9.37 -6.74
C GLY A 42 13.05 -8.34 -5.97
N SER A 43 12.58 -8.65 -4.75
CA SER A 43 11.82 -7.70 -3.96
C SER A 43 12.68 -6.56 -3.43
N GLY A 44 12.34 -5.32 -3.83
CA GLY A 44 12.96 -4.11 -3.27
C GLY A 44 12.79 -4.01 -1.75
N THR A 45 11.63 -4.38 -1.22
CA THR A 45 11.37 -4.43 0.23
C THR A 45 12.36 -5.35 0.95
N VAL A 46 12.62 -6.55 0.40
CA VAL A 46 13.56 -7.51 0.99
C VAL A 46 14.97 -6.94 0.95
N ALA A 47 15.39 -6.36 -0.18
CA ALA A 47 16.71 -5.75 -0.31
C ALA A 47 16.91 -4.60 0.70
N GLU A 48 15.88 -3.79 0.94
CA GLU A 48 15.93 -2.69 1.89
C GLU A 48 15.99 -3.17 3.35
N LEU A 49 15.22 -4.21 3.69
CA LEU A 49 15.29 -4.88 4.99
C LEU A 49 16.67 -5.45 5.25
N ASP A 50 17.27 -6.11 4.25
CA ASP A 50 18.61 -6.69 4.33
C ASP A 50 19.71 -5.61 4.45
N ALA A 51 19.49 -4.44 3.85
CA ALA A 51 20.38 -3.28 3.98
C ALA A 51 20.34 -2.64 5.38
N GLY A 52 19.27 -2.91 6.15
CA GLY A 52 19.15 -2.60 7.56
C GLY A 52 18.69 -1.18 7.87
N VAL A 53 18.39 -0.95 9.16
CA VAL A 53 17.75 0.28 9.69
C VAL A 53 18.45 1.57 9.27
N HIS A 54 19.78 1.57 9.15
CA HIS A 54 20.51 2.78 8.74
C HIS A 54 20.20 3.20 7.29
N GLN A 55 20.06 2.24 6.38
CA GLN A 55 19.76 2.54 4.98
C GLN A 55 18.29 2.91 4.80
N ILE A 56 17.38 2.21 5.48
CA ILE A 56 15.96 2.57 5.54
C ILE A 56 15.81 4.01 6.08
N GLY A 57 16.54 4.35 7.15
CA GLY A 57 16.53 5.70 7.72
C GLY A 57 17.01 6.79 6.77
N LYS A 58 17.98 6.51 5.90
CA LYS A 58 18.39 7.46 4.85
C LYS A 58 17.27 7.72 3.85
N LYS A 59 16.57 6.67 3.42
CA LYS A 59 15.40 6.81 2.54
C LYS A 59 14.29 7.64 3.16
N ILE A 60 13.96 7.40 4.43
CA ILE A 60 12.98 8.23 5.15
C ILE A 60 13.36 9.71 5.13
N VAL A 61 14.64 10.05 5.32
CA VAL A 61 15.11 11.44 5.29
C VAL A 61 15.07 12.04 3.88
N GLU A 62 15.44 11.24 2.86
CA GLU A 62 15.34 11.60 1.44
C GLU A 62 13.90 11.94 1.07
N GLU A 63 12.96 11.02 1.28
CA GLU A 63 11.54 11.22 0.96
C GLU A 63 10.92 12.35 1.79
N ALA A 64 11.32 12.54 3.05
CA ALA A 64 10.82 13.66 3.85
C ALA A 64 11.24 15.03 3.28
N ALA A 65 12.44 15.11 2.72
CA ALA A 65 12.89 16.32 2.01
C ALA A 65 12.11 16.49 0.69
N GLU A 66 11.92 15.41 -0.06
CA GLU A 66 11.16 15.43 -1.33
C GLU A 66 9.69 15.80 -1.11
N VAL A 67 9.03 15.27 -0.07
CA VAL A 67 7.67 15.68 0.33
C VAL A 67 7.58 17.18 0.53
N TRP A 68 8.54 17.78 1.26
CA TRP A 68 8.53 19.22 1.51
C TRP A 68 8.73 20.00 0.20
N MET A 69 9.70 19.59 -0.63
CA MET A 69 9.97 20.24 -1.91
C MET A 69 8.77 20.15 -2.86
N ALA A 70 8.16 18.97 -2.98
CA ALA A 70 7.01 18.75 -3.84
C ALA A 70 5.79 19.57 -3.39
N ALA A 71 5.54 19.63 -2.08
CA ALA A 71 4.44 20.40 -1.50
C ALA A 71 4.58 21.91 -1.76
N GLU A 72 5.81 22.43 -1.74
CA GLU A 72 6.06 23.85 -1.95
C GLU A 72 6.14 24.23 -3.45
N TYR A 73 6.63 23.34 -4.30
CA TYR A 73 7.07 23.71 -5.66
C TYR A 73 6.51 22.87 -6.81
N GLU A 74 5.92 21.70 -6.57
CA GLU A 74 5.63 20.72 -7.65
C GLU A 74 4.15 20.30 -7.74
N GLY A 75 3.34 20.63 -6.73
CA GLY A 75 1.89 20.47 -6.75
C GLY A 75 1.38 19.11 -6.25
N ASP A 76 0.05 18.95 -6.26
CA ASP A 76 -0.64 17.87 -5.55
C ASP A 76 -0.26 16.47 -6.02
N GLU A 77 -0.06 16.28 -7.33
CA GLU A 77 0.29 14.97 -7.89
C GLU A 77 1.65 14.49 -7.37
N ARG A 78 2.70 15.30 -7.54
CA ARG A 78 4.03 14.95 -7.02
C ARG A 78 4.04 14.84 -5.51
N THR A 79 3.37 15.76 -4.81
CA THR A 79 3.27 15.72 -3.34
C THR A 79 2.65 14.40 -2.88
N SER A 80 1.59 13.93 -3.55
CA SER A 80 0.96 12.66 -3.23
C SER A 80 1.88 11.47 -3.49
N GLU A 81 2.71 11.54 -4.53
CA GLU A 81 3.71 10.52 -4.84
C GLU A 81 4.76 10.42 -3.74
N GLU A 82 5.39 11.54 -3.32
CA GLU A 82 6.41 11.52 -2.27
C GLU A 82 5.85 11.12 -0.91
N ILE A 83 4.63 11.55 -0.59
CA ILE A 83 3.96 11.08 0.64
C ILE A 83 3.78 9.57 0.59
N SER A 84 3.43 9.00 -0.57
CA SER A 84 3.28 7.55 -0.72
C SER A 84 4.61 6.81 -0.52
N GLN A 85 5.71 7.34 -1.04
CA GLN A 85 7.06 6.78 -0.87
C GLN A 85 7.51 6.86 0.59
N LEU A 86 7.30 8.01 1.24
CA LEU A 86 7.60 8.19 2.66
C LEU A 86 6.81 7.20 3.53
N LEU A 87 5.51 7.03 3.29
CA LEU A 87 4.69 6.05 4.01
C LEU A 87 5.18 4.62 3.80
N TYR A 88 5.60 4.26 2.58
CA TYR A 88 6.20 2.97 2.29
C TYR A 88 7.47 2.75 3.14
N HIS A 89 8.43 3.67 3.12
CA HIS A 89 9.69 3.51 3.86
C HIS A 89 9.49 3.52 5.38
N LEU A 90 8.53 4.30 5.89
CA LEU A 90 8.13 4.25 7.31
C LEU A 90 7.59 2.87 7.70
N GLN A 91 6.75 2.25 6.85
CA GLN A 91 6.25 0.90 7.13
C GLN A 91 7.34 -0.18 6.98
N VAL A 92 8.30 -0.03 6.06
CA VAL A 92 9.48 -0.91 6.00
C VAL A 92 10.29 -0.80 7.29
N LEU A 93 10.48 0.41 7.83
CA LEU A 93 11.13 0.61 9.13
C LEU A 93 10.34 -0.06 10.26
N MET A 94 9.01 0.06 10.28
CA MET A 94 8.18 -0.64 11.26
C MET A 94 8.43 -2.14 11.24
N VAL A 95 8.45 -2.77 10.06
CA VAL A 95 8.75 -4.19 9.90
C VAL A 95 10.17 -4.52 10.39
N ALA A 96 11.18 -3.74 10.00
CA ALA A 96 12.57 -3.92 10.44
C ALA A 96 12.74 -3.80 11.97
N LYS A 97 11.88 -3.02 12.63
CA LYS A 97 11.89 -2.77 14.07
C LYS A 97 10.94 -3.67 14.87
N GLY A 98 10.11 -4.47 14.19
CA GLY A 98 9.08 -5.29 14.83
C GLY A 98 7.93 -4.49 15.45
N LEU A 99 7.58 -3.34 14.86
CA LEU A 99 6.48 -2.48 15.31
C LEU A 99 5.21 -2.74 14.50
N SER A 100 4.06 -2.74 15.18
CA SER A 100 2.74 -2.83 14.55
C SER A 100 2.13 -1.43 14.31
N PRO A 101 1.13 -1.29 13.42
CA PRO A 101 0.36 -0.05 13.30
C PRO A 101 -0.25 0.41 14.65
N ALA A 102 -0.68 -0.52 15.50
CA ALA A 102 -1.20 -0.21 16.83
C ALA A 102 -0.15 0.45 17.75
N ASP A 103 1.13 0.05 17.63
CA ASP A 103 2.22 0.69 18.37
C ASP A 103 2.46 2.14 17.95
N ILE A 104 2.07 2.51 16.73
CA ILE A 104 2.13 3.89 16.23
C ILE A 104 0.86 4.66 16.63
N TRP A 105 -0.31 4.08 16.39
CA TRP A 105 -1.61 4.73 16.64
C TRP A 105 -1.88 5.04 18.10
N ARG A 106 -1.28 4.32 19.06
CA ARG A 106 -1.34 4.69 20.49
C ARG A 106 -0.75 6.07 20.83
N HIS A 107 -0.04 6.71 19.89
CA HIS A 107 0.58 8.01 20.06
C HIS A 107 -0.17 9.16 19.36
N LEU A 108 -1.28 8.86 18.68
CA LEU A 108 -2.18 9.84 18.04
C LEU A 108 -3.48 9.97 18.84
#